data_AF-A0A522W5L6-F1
#
_entry.id   AF-A0A522W5L6-F1
#
_cell.length_a   1.000
_cell.length_b   1.000
_cell.length_c   1.000
_cell.angle_alpha   90.00
_cell.angle_beta   90.00
_cell.angle_gamma   90.00
#
_symmetry.space_group_name_H-M   'P 1'
#
loop_
_entity.id
_entity.type
_entity.pdbx_description
1 polymer ?
#
loop_
_entity_poly.entity_id
_entity_poly.type
_entity_poly.pdbx_seq_one_letter_code
_entity_poly.pdbx_strand_id
1 'polypeptide(L)' 'MSFRIMLGLLAVLAWATAPMPAVSAENERRVALIIGNDSYKSLKRLDNGANDARAMAAELRAAG' A
#
# COMPACT_ATOMS: atom_id res chain seq x y z
N MET A 1 2.40 41.26 29.28
CA MET A 1 1.68 40.09 28.75
C MET A 1 1.73 39.00 29.81
N SER A 2 0.59 38.59 30.36
CA SER A 2 0.53 37.71 31.53
C SER A 2 1.16 36.35 31.20
N PHE A 3 2.11 35.88 32.02
CA PHE A 3 2.85 34.61 31.85
C PHE A 3 1.93 33.41 31.54
N ARG A 4 0.71 33.42 32.11
CA ARG A 4 -0.33 32.41 31.90
C ARG A 4 -0.83 32.33 30.45
N ILE A 5 -0.92 33.48 29.76
CA ILE A 5 -1.38 33.57 28.37
C ILE A 5 -0.29 33.01 27.44
N MET A 6 0.98 33.31 27.73
CA MET A 6 2.11 32.81 26.94
C MET A 6 2.23 31.29 27.05
N LEU A 7 2.05 30.73 28.25
CA LEU A 7 2.04 29.27 28.47
C LEU A 7 0.87 28.59 27.73
N GLY A 8 -0.30 29.21 27.72
CA GLY A 8 -1.46 28.71 26.98
C GLY A 8 -1.23 28.66 25.47
N LEU A 9 -0.64 29.73 24.90
CA LEU A 9 -0.30 29.79 23.47
C LEU A 9 0.76 28.75 23.06
N LEU A 10 1.77 28.55 23.91
CA LEU A 10 2.80 27.52 23.70
C LEU A 10 2.20 26.11 23.69
N ALA A 11 1.25 25.82 24.59
CA ALA A 11 0.59 24.52 24.64
C ALA A 11 -0.27 24.27 23.40
N VAL A 12 -1.01 25.28 22.91
CA VAL A 12 -1.81 25.16 21.69
C VAL A 12 -0.92 24.97 20.46
N LEU A 13 0.18 25.72 20.36
CA LEU A 13 1.11 25.59 19.25
C LEU A 13 1.77 24.20 19.24
N ALA A 14 2.19 23.70 20.40
CA ALA A 14 2.77 22.37 20.53
C ALA A 14 1.77 21.27 20.11
N TRP A 15 0.50 21.41 20.48
CA TRP A 15 -0.56 20.47 20.10
C TRP A 15 -0.88 20.52 18.60
N ALA A 16 -0.90 21.71 18.00
CA ALA A 16 -1.15 21.89 16.57
C ALA A 16 -0.03 21.33 15.67
N THR A 17 1.20 21.26 16.18
CA THR A 17 2.36 20.71 15.44
C THR A 17 2.62 19.23 15.72
N ALA A 18 1.78 18.58 16.53
CA ALA A 18 1.97 17.16 16.84
C ALA A 18 1.84 16.33 15.54
N PRO A 19 2.82 15.45 15.24
CA PRO A 19 2.72 14.57 14.08
C PRO A 19 1.52 13.65 14.27
N MET A 20 0.59 13.64 13.31
CA MET A 20 -0.50 12.66 13.31
C MET A 20 0.10 11.26 13.13
N PRO A 21 -0.33 10.27 13.93
CA PRO A 21 0.08 8.90 13.71
C PRO A 21 -0.41 8.47 12.32
N ALA A 22 0.52 7.99 11.49
CA ALA A 22 0.15 7.39 10.22
C ALA A 22 -0.73 6.17 10.54
N VAL A 23 -1.94 6.14 9.98
CA VAL A 23 -2.78 4.94 10.00
C VAL A 23 -2.05 3.91 9.15
N SER A 24 -1.34 2.98 9.80
CA SER A 24 -0.67 1.88 9.12
C SER A 24 -1.76 0.95 8.56
N ALA A 25 -1.78 0.74 7.24
CA ALA A 25 -2.69 -0.17 6.55
C ALA A 25 -2.34 -1.66 6.79
N GLU A 26 -1.79 -1.97 7.97
CA GLU A 26 -1.21 -3.27 8.32
C GLU A 26 -2.23 -4.41 8.43
N ASN A 27 -3.53 -4.11 8.35
CA ASN A 27 -4.61 -5.10 8.46
C ASN A 27 -5.55 -5.16 7.25
N GLU A 28 -5.20 -4.53 6.12
CA GLU A 28 -5.98 -4.71 4.90
C GLU A 28 -5.67 -6.04 4.21
N ARG A 29 -6.72 -6.84 3.96
CA ARG A 29 -6.59 -8.11 3.24
C ARG A 29 -6.21 -7.85 1.79
N ARG A 30 -4.98 -8.23 1.41
CA ARG A 30 -4.47 -8.13 0.04
C ARG A 30 -4.92 -9.34 -0.79
N VAL A 31 -5.55 -9.09 -1.94
CA VAL A 31 -6.02 -10.13 -2.86
C VAL A 31 -5.64 -9.75 -4.28
N ALA A 32 -5.12 -10.71 -5.04
CA ALA A 32 -4.79 -10.55 -6.46
C ALA A 32 -5.37 -11.71 -7.29
N LEU A 33 -5.90 -11.39 -8.47
CA LEU A 33 -6.27 -12.36 -9.50
C LEU A 33 -5.27 -12.27 -10.64
N ILE A 34 -4.60 -13.38 -10.94
CA ILE A 34 -3.61 -13.46 -12.00
C ILE A 34 -4.13 -14.40 -13.09
N ILE A 35 -4.08 -13.95 -14.35
CA ILE A 35 -4.53 -14.71 -15.52
C ILE A 35 -3.36 -14.83 -16.50
N GLY A 36 -2.87 -16.05 -16.71
CA GLY A 36 -1.91 -16.37 -17.77
C GLY A 36 -2.61 -16.98 -18.97
N ASN A 37 -2.78 -16.20 -20.04
CA ASN A 37 -3.42 -16.68 -21.27
C ASN A 37 -2.37 -16.95 -22.34
N ASP A 38 -2.18 -18.22 -22.69
CA ASP A 38 -1.23 -18.65 -23.72
C ASP A 38 -1.94 -19.13 -24.99
N SER A 39 -3.06 -19.85 -24.85
CA SER A 39 -3.65 -20.71 -25.88
C SER A 39 -4.68 -20.01 -26.78
N TYR A 40 -4.26 -18.93 -27.44
CA TYR A 40 -5.09 -18.25 -28.42
C TYR A 40 -5.33 -19.10 -29.68
N LYS A 41 -6.57 -19.10 -30.18
CA LYS A 41 -6.98 -19.92 -31.35
C LYS A 41 -6.61 -19.30 -32.70
N SER A 42 -6.70 -17.98 -32.81
CA SER A 42 -6.54 -17.24 -34.07
C SER A 42 -5.34 -16.28 -34.07
N LEU A 43 -4.65 -16.15 -32.94
CA LEU A 43 -3.50 -15.26 -32.78
C LEU A 43 -2.25 -16.09 -32.47
N LYS A 44 -1.08 -15.47 -32.66
CA LYS A 44 0.19 -16.07 -32.24
C LYS A 44 0.11 -16.39 -30.75
N ARG A 45 0.42 -17.65 -30.41
CA ARG A 45 0.45 -18.15 -29.04
C ARG A 45 1.49 -17.39 -28.22
N LEU A 46 1.18 -17.14 -26.95
CA LEU A 46 2.16 -16.60 -26.02
C LEU A 46 2.94 -17.76 -25.39
N ASP A 47 4.27 -17.72 -25.47
CA ASP A 47 5.09 -18.88 -25.13
C ASP A 47 5.18 -19.15 -23.62
N ASN A 48 5.01 -18.13 -22.77
CA ASN A 48 5.29 -18.21 -21.33
C ASN A 48 4.22 -17.62 -20.40
N GLY A 49 3.03 -17.29 -20.89
CA GLY A 49 2.00 -16.61 -20.09
C GLY A 49 1.63 -17.36 -18.79
N ALA A 50 1.60 -18.69 -18.81
CA ALA A 50 1.35 -19.49 -17.61
C ALA A 50 2.51 -19.44 -16.59
N ASN A 51 3.76 -19.35 -17.04
CA ASN A 51 4.93 -19.25 -16.17
C ASN A 51 5.02 -17.87 -15.54
N ASP A 52 4.76 -16.82 -16.31
CA ASP A 52 4.74 -15.44 -15.83
C ASP A 52 3.66 -15.25 -14.76
N ALA A 53 2.47 -15.83 -14.99
CA ALA A 53 1.38 -15.81 -14.01
C ALA A 53 1.78 -16.46 -12.68
N ARG A 54 2.52 -17.58 -12.71
CA ARG A 54 3.01 -18.26 -11.50
C ARG A 54 4.09 -17.44 -10.80
N ALA A 55 5.02 -16.85 -11.55
CA ALA A 55 6.05 -15.98 -11.00
C ALA A 55 5.43 -14.78 -10.27
N MET A 56 4.49 -14.07 -10.92
CA MET A 56 3.79 -12.96 -10.27
C MET A 56 2.99 -13.40 -9.04
N ALA A 57 2.35 -14.58 -9.08
CA ALA A 57 1.65 -15.10 -7.91
C ALA A 57 2.59 -15.38 -6.73
N ALA A 58 3.83 -15.83 -6.99
CA ALA A 58 4.83 -16.04 -5.95
C ALA A 58 5.29 -14.71 -5.34
N GLU A 59 5.62 -13.72 -6.18
CA GLU A 59 6.07 -12.41 -5.71
C GLU A 59 4.98 -11.67 -4.93
N LEU A 60 3.75 -11.66 -5.42
CA LEU A 60 2.63 -11.00 -4.74
C LEU A 60 2.26 -11.66 -3.41
N ARG A 61 2.50 -12.97 -3.27
CA ARG A 61 2.37 -13.66 -1.98
C ARG A 61 3.50 -13.34 -1.01
N ALA A 62 4.71 -13.09 -1.51
CA ALA A 62 5.85 -12.72 -0.67
C ALA A 62 5.76 -11.26 -0.19
N ALA A 63 5.20 -10.37 -1.02
CA ALA A 63 5.04 -8.94 -0.73
C ALA A 63 3.74 -8.58 0.01
N GLY A 64 2.75 -9.49 -0.03
CA GLY A 64 1.41 -9.32 0.55
C GLY A 64 1.36 -9.76 2.00
#